data_AF-A0A841J0P3-F1
#
_entry.id   AF-A0A841J0P3-F1
#
_cell.length_a   1.000
_cell.length_b   1.000
_cell.length_c   1.000
_cell.angle_alpha   90.00
_cell.angle_beta   90.00
_cell.angle_gamma   90.00
#
_symmetry.space_group_name_H-M   'P 1'
#
loop_
_entity.id
_entity.type
_entity.pdbx_description
1 polymer ?
#
loop_
_entity_poly.entity_id
_entity_poly.type
_entity_poly.pdbx_seq_one_letter_code
_entity_poly.pdbx_strand_id
1 'polypeptide(L)'
;MLNTLRTVVRFWLSRLERCTGRSLLPARVEAITNYHRIDDRLATGGQPNVAQIDAIAKAGYRTVINLAPSSSPNALPDEQALIEAAGMAYIHIPVVWADPTQADFDRFCTVMAEHSGERVFVHCAANMRVSAFIYRYRRDVLREVDAIARADLHRLWQPTGVWAEFIALRGSSQ
;
A
#
# COMPACT_ATOMS: atom_id res chain seq x y z
N MET A 1 14.61 2.58 36.48
CA MET A 1 13.23 2.33 36.94
C MET A 1 12.16 2.32 35.83
N LEU A 2 12.26 3.14 34.76
CA LEU A 2 11.24 3.17 33.68
C LEU A 2 11.12 1.87 32.84
N ASN A 3 12.21 1.12 32.63
CA ASN A 3 12.18 -0.08 31.78
C ASN A 3 11.42 -1.26 32.43
N THR A 4 11.44 -1.37 33.76
CA THR A 4 10.76 -2.46 34.48
C THR A 4 9.23 -2.30 34.45
N LEU A 5 8.75 -1.07 34.56
CA LEU A 5 7.32 -0.74 34.44
C LEU A 5 6.77 -1.07 33.05
N ARG A 6 7.54 -0.77 32.00
CA ARG A 6 7.16 -1.11 30.61
C ARG A 6 7.00 -2.61 30.41
N THR A 7 7.89 -3.42 31.00
CA THR A 7 7.84 -4.88 30.86
C THR A 7 6.65 -5.50 31.58
N VAL A 8 6.31 -5.00 32.77
CA VAL A 8 5.15 -5.48 33.55
C VAL A 8 3.84 -5.09 32.86
N VAL A 9 3.72 -3.85 32.38
CA VAL A 9 2.53 -3.41 31.62
C VAL A 9 2.34 -4.23 30.34
N ARG A 10 3.42 -4.50 29.59
CA ARG A 10 3.38 -5.32 28.37
C ARG A 10 2.98 -6.77 28.65
N PHE A 11 3.41 -7.33 29.79
CA PHE A 11 3.02 -8.67 30.22
C PHE A 11 1.52 -8.76 30.55
N TRP A 12 0.97 -7.79 31.28
CA TRP A 12 -0.47 -7.75 31.60
C TRP A 12 -1.34 -7.48 30.38
N LEU A 13 -0.92 -6.59 29.48
CA LEU A 13 -1.60 -6.38 28.19
C LEU A 13 -1.61 -7.68 27.37
N SER A 14 -0.49 -8.40 27.25
CA SER A 14 -0.44 -9.69 26.53
C SER A 14 -1.39 -10.74 27.12
N ARG A 15 -1.68 -10.67 28.42
CA ARG A 15 -2.56 -11.61 29.13
C ARG A 15 -4.04 -11.24 28.94
N LEU A 16 -4.36 -9.96 28.81
CA LEU A 16 -5.69 -9.45 28.47
C LEU A 16 -6.04 -9.66 26.98
N GLU A 17 -5.06 -9.55 26.07
CA GLU A 17 -5.20 -9.91 24.64
C GLU A 17 -5.66 -11.36 24.47
N ARG A 18 -5.11 -12.27 25.28
CA ARG A 18 -5.49 -13.70 25.29
C ARG A 18 -6.92 -13.97 25.76
N CYS A 19 -7.52 -13.07 26.54
CA CYS A 19 -8.89 -13.23 27.03
C CYS A 19 -9.95 -12.60 26.10
N THR A 20 -9.55 -11.65 25.26
CA THR A 20 -10.48 -10.88 24.39
C THR A 20 -10.30 -11.16 22.91
N GLY A 21 -9.22 -11.84 22.50
CA GLY A 21 -8.91 -12.12 21.10
C GLY A 21 -8.56 -10.87 20.29
N ARG A 22 -8.37 -9.71 20.93
CA ARG A 22 -8.14 -8.42 20.30
C ARG A 22 -6.80 -7.87 20.75
N SER A 23 -5.90 -7.59 19.80
CA SER A 23 -4.64 -6.89 20.04
C SER A 23 -4.91 -5.57 20.76
N LEU A 24 -4.24 -5.33 21.89
CA LEU A 24 -4.34 -4.10 22.68
C LEU A 24 -3.33 -3.04 22.23
N LEU A 25 -2.38 -3.41 21.37
CA LEU A 25 -1.57 -2.44 20.66
C LEU A 25 -2.42 -1.77 19.57
N PRO A 26 -2.41 -0.43 19.46
CA PRO A 26 -3.12 0.26 18.41
C PRO A 26 -2.58 -0.19 17.05
N ALA A 27 -3.47 -0.49 16.11
CA ALA A 27 -3.06 -0.75 14.74
C ALA A 27 -2.30 0.47 14.20
N ARG A 28 -1.21 0.20 13.48
CA ARG A 28 -0.34 1.22 12.91
C ARG A 28 -0.21 1.01 11.42
N VAL A 29 -0.19 2.11 10.68
CA VAL A 29 0.02 2.06 9.22
C VAL A 29 1.38 1.45 8.89
N GLU A 30 2.41 1.71 9.70
CA GLU A 30 3.76 1.16 9.49
C GLU A 30 3.86 -0.36 9.73
N ALA A 31 2.84 -0.95 10.35
CA ALA A 31 2.76 -2.40 10.56
C ALA A 31 2.06 -3.13 9.41
N ILE A 32 1.59 -2.42 8.38
CA ILE A 32 1.07 -3.04 7.15
C ILE A 32 2.22 -3.78 6.46
N THR A 33 1.94 -4.97 5.94
CA THR A 33 2.92 -5.79 5.22
C THR A 33 3.62 -4.97 4.15
N ASN A 34 4.96 -4.98 4.13
CA ASN A 34 5.75 -4.21 3.17
C ASN A 34 5.39 -2.72 3.10
N TYR A 35 4.95 -2.10 4.21
CA TYR A 35 4.69 -0.67 4.25
C TYR A 35 5.94 0.11 3.82
N HIS A 36 5.75 1.04 2.90
CA HIS A 36 6.81 1.91 2.43
C HIS A 36 6.27 3.30 2.17
N ARG A 37 6.78 4.28 2.91
CA ARG A 37 6.48 5.69 2.73
C ARG A 37 7.38 6.25 1.63
N ILE A 38 6.77 6.71 0.53
CA ILE A 38 7.49 7.34 -0.58
C ILE A 38 7.81 8.79 -0.21
N ASP A 39 6.78 9.53 0.21
CA ASP A 39 6.90 10.93 0.62
C ASP A 39 5.82 11.30 1.65
N ASP A 40 5.59 12.60 1.86
CA ASP A 40 4.63 13.10 2.83
C ASP A 40 3.16 12.84 2.48
N ARG A 41 2.91 12.45 1.23
CA ARG A 41 1.58 12.33 0.63
C ARG A 41 1.29 10.92 0.15
N LEU A 42 2.31 10.15 -0.22
CA LEU A 42 2.18 8.82 -0.78
C LEU A 42 2.87 7.77 0.10
N ALA A 43 2.11 6.73 0.45
CA ALA A 43 2.68 5.48 0.95
C ALA A 43 2.07 4.28 0.27
N THR A 44 2.80 3.17 0.32
CA THR A 44 2.42 1.92 -0.30
C THR A 44 2.45 0.77 0.69
N GLY A 45 1.72 -0.30 0.40
CA GLY A 45 1.72 -1.50 1.24
C GLY A 45 1.16 -2.74 0.56
N GLY A 46 1.24 -3.84 1.29
CA GLY A 46 0.44 -5.03 1.06
C GLY A 46 -0.98 -4.84 1.61
N GLN A 47 -1.73 -5.94 1.69
CA GLN A 47 -3.14 -5.88 2.06
C GLN A 47 -3.29 -5.40 3.51
N PRO A 48 -3.97 -4.25 3.76
CA PRO A 48 -4.31 -3.87 5.12
C PRO A 48 -5.38 -4.82 5.66
N ASN A 49 -5.32 -5.13 6.95
CA ASN A 49 -6.45 -5.75 7.65
C ASN A 49 -7.46 -4.70 8.14
N VAL A 50 -8.62 -5.15 8.61
CA VAL A 50 -9.71 -4.27 9.08
C VAL A 50 -9.24 -3.25 10.13
N ALA A 51 -8.38 -3.64 11.07
CA ALA A 51 -7.88 -2.72 12.09
C ALA A 51 -6.90 -1.68 11.52
N GLN A 52 -6.16 -2.04 10.47
CA GLN A 52 -5.23 -1.16 9.78
C GLN A 52 -5.92 -0.14 8.88
N ILE A 53 -7.15 -0.39 8.42
CA ILE A 53 -7.95 0.60 7.68
C ILE A 53 -8.17 1.87 8.51
N ASP A 54 -8.57 1.72 9.77
CA ASP A 54 -8.70 2.85 10.70
C ASP A 54 -7.34 3.55 10.95
N ALA A 55 -6.24 2.80 11.00
CA ALA A 55 -4.90 3.36 11.11
C ALA A 55 -4.49 4.18 9.88
N ILE A 56 -4.87 3.75 8.67
CA ILE A 56 -4.67 4.50 7.42
C ILE A 56 -5.42 5.84 7.49
N ALA A 57 -6.70 5.81 7.88
CA ALA A 57 -7.50 7.03 8.02
C ALA A 57 -6.90 8.01 9.05
N LYS A 58 -6.50 7.50 10.23
CA LYS A 58 -5.87 8.28 11.30
C LYS A 58 -4.51 8.86 10.91
N ALA A 59 -3.78 8.22 10.00
CA ALA A 59 -2.54 8.75 9.43
C ALA A 59 -2.78 9.87 8.39
N GLY A 60 -4.06 10.19 8.11
CA GLY A 60 -4.48 11.30 7.26
C GLY A 60 -4.57 10.96 5.77
N TYR A 61 -4.46 9.68 5.39
CA TYR A 61 -4.75 9.25 4.03
C TYR A 61 -6.24 9.42 3.74
N ARG A 62 -6.55 9.96 2.56
CA ARG A 62 -7.92 10.26 2.13
C ARG A 62 -8.42 9.34 1.02
N THR A 63 -7.49 8.77 0.24
CA THR A 63 -7.79 7.84 -0.83
C THR A 63 -6.96 6.58 -0.70
N VAL A 64 -7.62 5.44 -0.89
CA VAL A 64 -7.00 4.12 -0.94
C VAL A 64 -7.16 3.54 -2.33
N ILE A 65 -6.04 3.20 -2.97
CA ILE A 65 -6.02 2.59 -4.31
C ILE A 65 -5.59 1.13 -4.17
N ASN A 66 -6.46 0.20 -4.57
CA ASN A 66 -6.19 -1.24 -4.54
C ASN A 66 -5.85 -1.75 -5.95
N LEU A 67 -4.66 -2.34 -6.11
CA LEU A 67 -4.23 -2.98 -7.36
C LEU A 67 -4.41 -4.51 -7.38
N ALA A 68 -4.83 -5.12 -6.27
CA ALA A 68 -5.07 -6.54 -6.19
C ALA A 68 -6.47 -6.90 -6.70
N PRO A 69 -6.63 -7.89 -7.60
CA PRO A 69 -7.94 -8.45 -7.89
C PRO A 69 -8.63 -8.96 -6.61
N SER A 70 -9.95 -8.86 -6.51
CA SER A 70 -10.72 -9.31 -5.33
C SER A 70 -10.60 -10.83 -5.07
N SER A 71 -10.12 -11.60 -6.04
CA SER A 71 -9.79 -13.02 -5.92
C SER A 71 -8.40 -13.29 -5.32
N SER A 72 -7.65 -12.25 -4.94
CA SER A 72 -6.32 -12.40 -4.35
C SER A 72 -6.39 -13.12 -2.99
N PRO A 73 -5.37 -13.91 -2.60
CA PRO A 73 -5.46 -14.80 -1.44
C PRO A 73 -5.81 -14.14 -0.10
N ASN A 74 -5.52 -12.85 0.06
CA ASN A 74 -5.74 -12.09 1.27
C ASN A 74 -6.76 -10.96 1.11
N ALA A 75 -7.48 -10.88 -0.02
CA ALA A 75 -8.47 -9.84 -0.25
C ALA A 75 -9.52 -9.82 0.88
N LEU A 76 -9.83 -8.62 1.38
CA LEU A 76 -10.89 -8.47 2.37
C LEU A 76 -12.26 -8.56 1.70
N PRO A 77 -13.22 -9.29 2.28
CA PRO A 77 -14.62 -9.16 1.90
C PRO A 77 -15.06 -7.72 2.10
N ASP A 78 -15.79 -7.17 1.12
CA ASP A 78 -16.36 -5.82 1.18
C ASP A 78 -15.35 -4.71 1.52
N GLU A 79 -14.10 -4.83 1.04
CA GLU A 79 -13.04 -3.86 1.31
C GLU A 79 -13.47 -2.41 1.01
N GLN A 80 -14.19 -2.20 -0.09
CA GLN A 80 -14.73 -0.89 -0.45
C GLN A 80 -15.60 -0.31 0.69
N ALA A 81 -16.56 -1.08 1.20
CA ALA A 81 -17.46 -0.62 2.26
C ALA A 81 -16.68 -0.30 3.55
N LEU A 82 -15.65 -1.08 3.88
CA LEU A 82 -14.81 -0.84 5.06
C LEU A 82 -13.99 0.46 4.94
N ILE A 83 -13.43 0.72 3.75
CA ILE A 83 -12.64 1.93 3.47
C ILE A 83 -13.55 3.17 3.48
N GLU A 84 -14.71 3.08 2.82
CA GLU A 84 -15.70 4.17 2.77
C GLU A 84 -16.29 4.47 4.15
N ALA A 85 -16.58 3.44 4.95
CA ALA A 85 -17.03 3.61 6.34
C ALA A 85 -15.98 4.27 7.25
N ALA A 86 -14.69 4.15 6.90
CA ALA A 86 -13.60 4.87 7.56
C ALA A 86 -13.41 6.31 7.04
N GLY A 87 -14.27 6.78 6.12
CA GLY A 87 -14.27 8.15 5.60
C GLY A 87 -13.19 8.43 4.55
N MET A 88 -12.75 7.39 3.84
CA MET A 88 -11.79 7.49 2.74
C MET A 88 -12.44 7.11 1.42
N ALA A 89 -11.97 7.67 0.30
CA ALA A 89 -12.34 7.18 -1.02
C ALA A 89 -11.62 5.87 -1.33
N TYR A 90 -12.31 4.96 -2.04
CA TYR A 90 -11.76 3.69 -2.47
C TYR A 90 -11.75 3.60 -3.99
N ILE A 91 -10.60 3.22 -4.55
CA ILE A 91 -10.42 3.10 -6.00
C ILE A 91 -9.81 1.74 -6.31
N HIS A 92 -10.51 0.95 -7.12
CA HIS A 92 -10.07 -0.40 -7.47
C HIS A 92 -9.61 -0.47 -8.93
N ILE A 93 -8.34 -0.84 -9.13
CA ILE A 93 -7.71 -1.05 -10.44
C ILE A 93 -7.13 -2.47 -10.43
N PRO A 94 -7.94 -3.52 -10.66
CA PRO A 94 -7.49 -4.90 -10.49
C PRO A 94 -6.45 -5.29 -11.54
N VAL A 95 -5.18 -5.46 -11.13
CA VAL A 95 -4.09 -5.88 -12.02
C VAL A 95 -3.82 -7.38 -11.89
N VAL A 96 -4.03 -8.12 -12.98
CA VAL A 96 -3.73 -9.55 -13.05
C VAL A 96 -2.22 -9.76 -12.93
N TRP A 97 -1.78 -10.64 -12.03
CA TRP A 97 -0.34 -10.80 -11.74
C TRP A 97 0.48 -11.22 -12.96
N ALA A 98 -0.07 -12.11 -13.77
CA ALA A 98 0.60 -12.67 -14.94
C ALA A 98 0.51 -11.76 -16.18
N ASP A 99 -0.27 -10.68 -16.12
CA ASP A 99 -0.56 -9.82 -17.27
C ASP A 99 -0.69 -8.34 -16.84
N PRO A 100 0.40 -7.70 -16.38
CA PRO A 100 0.39 -6.26 -16.12
C PRO A 100 0.40 -5.48 -17.43
N THR A 101 -0.65 -4.68 -17.70
CA THR A 101 -0.81 -4.01 -19.00
C THR A 101 -0.44 -2.52 -18.96
N GLN A 102 -0.15 -1.96 -20.14
CA GLN A 102 0.01 -0.50 -20.26
C GLN A 102 -1.29 0.25 -19.91
N ALA A 103 -2.46 -0.30 -20.26
CA ALA A 103 -3.75 0.31 -19.95
C ALA A 103 -4.00 0.39 -18.44
N ASP A 104 -3.61 -0.63 -17.67
CA ASP A 104 -3.68 -0.59 -16.20
C ASP A 104 -2.80 0.54 -15.65
N PHE A 105 -1.60 0.70 -16.20
CA PHE A 105 -0.67 1.75 -15.80
C PHE A 105 -1.20 3.15 -16.15
N ASP A 106 -1.76 3.34 -17.33
CA ASP A 106 -2.33 4.62 -17.75
C ASP A 106 -3.51 5.01 -16.86
N ARG A 107 -4.40 4.05 -16.56
CA ARG A 107 -5.50 4.24 -15.60
C ARG A 107 -4.98 4.60 -14.20
N PHE A 108 -3.92 3.92 -13.74
CA PHE A 108 -3.28 4.24 -12.48
C PHE A 108 -2.72 5.67 -12.47
N CYS A 109 -2.07 6.11 -13.55
CA CYS A 109 -1.54 7.46 -13.67
C CYS A 109 -2.65 8.53 -13.62
N THR A 110 -3.77 8.30 -14.32
CA THR A 110 -4.94 9.19 -14.28
C THR A 110 -5.46 9.33 -12.86
N VAL A 111 -5.68 8.22 -12.15
CA VAL A 111 -6.15 8.24 -10.77
C VAL A 111 -5.17 8.96 -9.84
N MET A 112 -3.86 8.71 -9.97
CA MET A 112 -2.86 9.42 -9.16
C MET A 112 -2.87 10.95 -9.44
N ALA A 113 -3.13 11.37 -10.67
CA ALA A 113 -3.22 12.78 -11.03
C ALA A 113 -4.50 13.44 -10.47
N GLU A 114 -5.65 12.77 -10.56
CA GLU A 114 -6.93 13.23 -9.99
C GLU A 114 -6.85 13.43 -8.48
N HIS A 115 -6.08 12.58 -7.79
CA HIS A 115 -5.89 12.60 -6.33
C HIS A 115 -4.58 13.30 -5.90
N SER A 116 -3.95 14.06 -6.80
CA SER A 116 -2.72 14.82 -6.55
C SER A 116 -2.88 16.00 -5.58
N GLY A 117 -4.07 16.21 -4.98
CA GLY A 117 -4.37 17.21 -3.95
C GLY A 117 -4.41 16.68 -2.50
N GLU A 118 -4.37 15.36 -2.31
CA GLU A 118 -4.50 14.74 -0.98
C GLU A 118 -3.41 13.71 -0.66
N ARG A 119 -3.57 12.98 0.45
CA ARG A 119 -2.70 11.87 0.85
C ARG A 119 -3.30 10.55 0.33
N VAL A 120 -2.50 9.78 -0.40
CA VAL A 120 -2.92 8.54 -1.06
C VAL A 120 -2.16 7.34 -0.47
N PHE A 121 -2.91 6.29 -0.15
CA PHE A 121 -2.35 5.00 0.21
C PHE A 121 -2.61 3.98 -0.90
N VAL A 122 -1.58 3.42 -1.51
CA VAL A 122 -1.72 2.45 -2.60
C VAL A 122 -1.33 1.06 -2.11
N HIS A 123 -2.18 0.06 -2.31
CA HIS A 123 -1.86 -1.29 -1.88
C HIS A 123 -2.22 -2.36 -2.91
N CYS A 124 -1.70 -3.56 -2.68
CA CYS A 124 -2.15 -4.80 -3.31
C CYS A 124 -1.98 -5.92 -2.29
N ALA A 125 -1.81 -7.18 -2.72
CA ALA A 125 -1.62 -8.29 -1.78
C ALA A 125 -0.34 -8.15 -0.92
N ALA A 126 0.79 -7.76 -1.53
CA ALA A 126 2.13 -7.80 -0.90
C ALA A 126 3.04 -6.62 -1.28
N ASN A 127 2.49 -5.53 -1.80
CA ASN A 127 3.22 -4.36 -2.33
C ASN A 127 4.10 -4.62 -3.57
N MET A 128 4.04 -5.79 -4.21
CA MET A 128 4.86 -6.07 -5.39
C MET A 128 4.32 -5.38 -6.66
N ARG A 129 3.01 -5.52 -6.95
CA ARG A 129 2.36 -4.81 -8.07
C ARG A 129 2.53 -3.29 -7.93
N VAL A 130 2.24 -2.80 -6.72
CA VAL A 130 2.24 -1.38 -6.41
C VAL A 130 3.64 -0.79 -6.53
N SER A 131 4.66 -1.43 -5.96
CA SER A 131 6.04 -0.92 -6.11
C SER A 131 6.49 -0.85 -7.56
N ALA A 132 6.10 -1.81 -8.42
CA ALA A 132 6.39 -1.73 -9.85
C ALA A 132 5.67 -0.56 -10.54
N PHE A 133 4.39 -0.35 -10.23
CA PHE A 133 3.59 0.77 -10.74
C PHE A 133 4.13 2.13 -10.26
N ILE A 134 4.47 2.24 -8.97
CA ILE A 134 5.04 3.46 -8.39
C ILE A 134 6.42 3.77 -8.96
N TYR A 135 7.27 2.77 -9.17
CA TYR A 135 8.55 2.98 -9.84
C TYR A 135 8.34 3.57 -11.25
N ARG A 136 7.45 2.99 -12.05
CA ARG A 136 7.12 3.53 -13.37
C ARG A 136 6.52 4.94 -13.29
N TYR A 137 5.59 5.18 -12.36
CA TYR A 137 4.97 6.50 -12.19
C TYR A 137 6.01 7.57 -11.84
N ARG A 138 6.90 7.29 -10.89
CA ARG A 138 7.98 8.20 -10.49
C ARG A 138 8.96 8.47 -11.63
N ARG A 139 9.29 7.45 -12.42
CA ARG A 139 10.22 7.56 -13.56
C ARG A 139 9.59 8.26 -14.78
N ASP A 140 8.39 7.85 -15.17
CA ASP A 140 7.77 8.21 -16.45
C ASP A 140 6.93 9.49 -16.33
N VAL A 141 6.26 9.70 -15.19
CA VAL A 141 5.35 10.83 -14.96
C VAL A 141 6.03 11.93 -14.14
N LEU A 142 6.55 11.60 -12.95
CA LEU A 142 7.19 12.60 -12.09
C LEU A 142 8.61 12.97 -12.53
N ARG A 143 9.19 12.19 -13.46
CA ARG A 143 10.56 12.38 -14.00
C ARG A 143 11.62 12.44 -12.90
N GLU A 144 11.43 11.68 -11.83
CA GLU A 144 12.40 11.52 -10.76
C GLU A 144 13.65 10.77 -11.23
N VAL A 145 14.73 10.87 -10.45
CA VAL A 145 15.97 10.14 -10.70
C VAL A 145 15.74 8.64 -10.61
N ASP A 146 15.95 7.92 -11.72
CA ASP A 146 15.70 6.48 -11.85
C ASP A 146 16.35 5.67 -10.71
N ALA A 147 17.59 6.00 -10.33
CA ALA A 147 18.32 5.29 -9.29
C ALA A 147 17.59 5.32 -7.93
N ILE A 148 16.91 6.41 -7.59
CA ILE A 148 16.16 6.55 -6.33
C ILE A 148 14.89 5.70 -6.40
N ALA A 149 14.08 5.88 -7.44
CA ALA A 149 12.83 5.12 -7.61
C ALA A 149 13.10 3.61 -7.71
N ARG A 150 14.18 3.22 -8.38
CA ARG A 150 14.61 1.82 -8.52
C ARG A 150 15.08 1.24 -7.19
N ALA A 151 15.80 2.00 -6.37
CA ALA A 151 16.25 1.53 -5.07
C ALA A 151 15.07 1.19 -4.14
N ASP A 152 14.02 2.01 -4.15
CA ASP A 152 12.80 1.74 -3.37
C ASP A 152 12.06 0.48 -3.84
N LEU A 153 11.97 0.26 -5.15
CA LEU A 153 11.43 -0.98 -5.72
C LEU A 153 12.28 -2.20 -5.29
N HIS A 154 13.59 -2.14 -5.49
CA HIS A 154 14.51 -3.24 -5.22
C HIS A 154 14.65 -3.58 -3.73
N ARG A 155 14.33 -2.64 -2.84
CA ARG A 155 14.22 -2.90 -1.40
C ARG A 155 13.10 -3.90 -1.07
N LEU A 156 12.02 -3.88 -1.86
CA LEU A 156 10.89 -4.78 -1.68
C LEU A 156 11.12 -6.10 -2.42
N TRP A 157 11.53 -6.02 -3.69
CA TRP A 157 11.81 -7.18 -4.53
C TRP A 157 12.48 -6.75 -5.83
N GLN A 158 13.12 -7.72 -6.51
CA GLN A 158 13.66 -7.51 -7.85
C GLN A 158 12.69 -8.11 -8.88
N PRO A 159 12.07 -7.28 -9.75
CA PRO A 159 11.16 -7.81 -10.78
C PRO A 159 11.82 -8.77 -11.74
N THR A 160 11.09 -9.85 -12.06
CA THR A 160 11.47 -10.88 -13.02
C THR A 160 10.28 -11.20 -13.94
N GLY A 161 10.55 -11.88 -15.07
CA GLY A 161 9.51 -12.26 -16.04
C GLY A 161 8.69 -11.07 -16.54
N VAL A 162 7.37 -11.24 -16.62
CA VAL A 162 6.42 -10.21 -17.10
C VAL A 162 6.55 -8.87 -16.36
N TRP A 163 6.98 -8.89 -15.09
CA TRP A 163 7.16 -7.66 -14.33
C TRP A 163 8.44 -6.91 -14.68
N ALA A 164 9.52 -7.63 -15.01
CA ALA A 164 10.75 -7.02 -15.54
C ALA A 164 10.48 -6.35 -16.89
N GLU A 165 9.73 -7.02 -17.76
CA GLU A 165 9.28 -6.49 -19.04
C GLU A 165 8.40 -5.25 -18.84
N PHE A 166 7.40 -5.34 -17.97
CA PHE A 166 6.49 -4.24 -17.65
C PHE A 166 7.23 -2.99 -17.15
N ILE A 167 8.19 -3.13 -16.23
CA ILE A 167 8.95 -1.98 -15.73
C ILE A 167 9.97 -1.45 -16.75
N ALA A 168 10.32 -2.22 -17.78
CA ALA A 168 11.20 -1.80 -18.86
C ALA A 168 10.48 -0.98 -19.93
N LEU A 169 9.16 -1.12 -20.06
CA LEU A 169 8.33 -0.31 -20.95
C LEU A 169 8.57 1.18 -20.69
N ARG A 170 8.71 1.96 -21.77
CA ARG A 170 8.80 3.42 -21.72
C ARG A 170 7.43 3.98 -22.09
N GLY A 171 6.95 4.98 -21.36
CA GLY A 171 5.76 5.73 -21.77
C GLY A 171 5.98 6.30 -23.17
N SER A 172 5.00 6.10 -24.06
CA SER A 172 4.98 6.75 -25.36
C SER A 172 4.92 8.25 -25.11
N SER A 173 6.01 8.96 -25.36
CA SER A 173 6.00 10.42 -25.42
C SER A 173 4.96 10.83 -26.46
N GLN A 174 3.85 11.41 -26.01
CA GLN A 174 3.00 12.29 -26.81
C GLN A 174 3.00 13.64 -26.13
#